data_AF-A0A5M5PAP7-F1
#
_entry.id   AF-A0A5M5PAP7-F1
#
_cell.length_a   1.000
_cell.length_b   1.000
_cell.length_c   1.000
_cell.angle_alpha   90.00
_cell.angle_beta   90.00
_cell.angle_gamma   90.00
#
_symmetry.space_group_name_H-M   'P 1'
#
loop_
_entity.id
_entity.type
_entity.pdbx_description
1 polymer ?
#
loop_
_entity_poly.entity_id
_entity_poly.type
_entity_poly.pdbx_seq_one_letter_code
_entity_poly.pdbx_strand_id
1 'polypeptide(L)'
;MSIVGAIIGNISIVATNNDATCSCKLAIIRPKENVSSEYLATYLRSRFGQQQIQKFRRGSGQTGLILEDFDQLLVPYLENSTVQLITDNVNKSLDCSLHSQQLYASAESYLLDCLGMANFAANPDAYNIKTLKESFLETGRFDSEYYLPKYEDYIELVHSYPNGYDLIGNVCDIKDNNYTPVNGIQYKYIELANIGKSGEITGCNEQAGEELPTRARRIVHKGDVIVSSIEGSLDSCALVTDEYDRALCSTGFYVLKSHQHNPETLLTLFKSLLIQNLMKKGCSGTILTAIGKSEFEKIPIPLIRQEVQDEIAKHVKKSFELRMEAMQLLENAKLTVENIIETGGGNLLIYNELQLRAFEEWNQAVWLLFTEIGITSNIDVKAPIGSTYKKLSNSFLKSGRLDAEYYQPKYDHLFSELKRFKTKTIRQIATLSKSIEPGSDAYCEKGIPFIRVADLSKFGLSEPAVYLNKLEFKDTIRPQKDTILLSKDGSVGIAYKMEEPIDVITSGAIIHLNITDKDVLPDYLTLVLNSSVVKLQAERDAGGSIIQHWKPSEIEDVIIPILPTSEQVTISKMLQQSFTLRKESKRLLQEAIQIVETAIEEN
;
A
#
# COMPACT_ATOMS: atom_id res chain seq x y z
N MET A 1 -22.11 15.92 2.35
CA MET A 1 -22.21 15.36 3.72
C MET A 1 -21.83 13.90 3.68
N SER A 2 -21.08 13.40 4.68
CA SER A 2 -20.84 11.96 4.84
C SER A 2 -22.10 11.25 5.33
N ILE A 3 -22.53 10.21 4.60
CA ILE A 3 -23.75 9.45 4.89
C ILE A 3 -23.50 8.02 5.35
N VAL A 4 -22.24 7.56 5.35
CA VAL A 4 -21.86 6.20 5.78
C VAL A 4 -20.57 6.22 6.61
N GLY A 5 -20.51 5.38 7.65
CA GLY A 5 -19.29 5.11 8.43
C GLY A 5 -19.18 5.88 9.75
N ALA A 6 -17.94 6.03 10.25
CA ALA A 6 -17.68 6.62 11.57
C ALA A 6 -17.86 8.15 11.62
N ILE A 7 -17.82 8.82 10.47
CA ILE A 7 -17.87 10.28 10.32
C ILE A 7 -19.20 10.77 9.72
N ILE A 8 -20.28 10.01 9.90
CA ILE A 8 -21.62 10.39 9.41
C ILE A 8 -22.01 11.76 9.96
N GLY A 9 -22.58 12.60 9.12
CA GLY A 9 -22.98 13.96 9.50
C GLY A 9 -21.85 14.98 9.34
N ASN A 10 -20.62 14.58 8.97
CA ASN A 10 -19.59 15.54 8.59
C ASN A 10 -19.93 16.23 7.27
N ILE A 11 -19.84 17.55 7.27
CA ILE A 11 -20.29 18.41 6.17
C ILE A 11 -19.16 19.32 5.75
N SER A 12 -19.04 19.54 4.44
CA SER A 12 -18.16 20.56 3.86
C SER A 12 -18.88 21.26 2.72
N ILE A 13 -18.53 22.52 2.51
CA ILE A 13 -18.94 23.32 1.37
C ILE A 13 -17.98 23.01 0.21
N VAL A 14 -18.52 22.91 -1.00
CA VAL A 14 -17.71 22.83 -2.22
C VAL A 14 -17.25 24.24 -2.56
N ALA A 15 -15.98 24.53 -2.32
CA ALA A 15 -15.43 25.89 -2.41
C ALA A 15 -14.89 26.26 -3.81
N THR A 16 -14.82 25.31 -4.74
CA THR A 16 -14.22 25.51 -6.08
C THR A 16 -15.12 24.92 -7.16
N ASN A 17 -15.11 25.52 -8.34
CA ASN A 17 -15.84 25.03 -9.51
C ASN A 17 -15.07 23.97 -10.33
N ASN A 18 -14.08 23.32 -9.73
CA ASN A 18 -13.29 22.30 -10.38
C ASN A 18 -14.14 21.02 -10.55
N ASP A 19 -13.94 20.34 -11.68
CA ASP A 19 -14.57 19.04 -11.92
C ASP A 19 -14.10 18.03 -10.86
N ALA A 20 -15.06 17.37 -10.22
CA ALA A 20 -14.79 16.38 -9.18
C ALA A 20 -15.84 15.26 -9.18
N THR A 21 -15.39 14.03 -8.94
CA THR A 21 -16.28 12.88 -8.72
C THR A 21 -16.57 12.71 -7.23
N CYS A 22 -17.84 12.56 -6.88
CA CYS A 22 -18.26 12.38 -5.49
C CYS A 22 -18.36 10.88 -5.14
N SER A 23 -17.79 10.48 -4.00
CA SER A 23 -17.92 9.10 -3.49
C SER A 23 -19.39 8.75 -3.23
N CYS A 24 -19.78 7.49 -3.47
CA CYS A 24 -21.11 6.97 -3.14
C CYS A 24 -21.45 7.01 -1.63
N LYS A 25 -20.46 7.27 -0.76
CA LYS A 25 -20.61 7.44 0.69
C LYS A 25 -20.89 8.89 1.10
N LEU A 26 -21.05 9.79 0.13
CA LEU A 26 -21.32 11.21 0.33
C LEU A 26 -22.65 11.60 -0.34
N ALA A 27 -23.45 12.41 0.36
CA ALA A 27 -24.62 13.09 -0.21
C ALA A 27 -24.26 14.54 -0.62
N ILE A 28 -24.70 14.94 -1.81
CA ILE A 28 -24.62 16.32 -2.30
C ILE A 28 -25.93 17.02 -1.93
N ILE A 29 -25.83 18.06 -1.12
CA ILE A 29 -26.99 18.86 -0.68
C ILE A 29 -26.95 20.16 -1.45
N ARG A 30 -28.01 20.44 -2.21
CA ARG A 30 -28.20 21.72 -2.90
C ARG A 30 -29.39 22.44 -2.25
N PRO A 31 -29.18 23.59 -1.58
CA PRO A 31 -30.31 24.33 -1.02
C PRO A 31 -31.29 24.76 -2.13
N LYS A 32 -32.58 24.79 -1.80
CA LYS A 32 -33.63 25.36 -2.67
C LYS A 32 -33.56 26.90 -2.62
N GLU A 33 -34.26 27.56 -3.55
CA GLU A 33 -34.31 29.03 -3.64
C GLU A 33 -34.61 29.64 -2.25
N ASN A 34 -33.82 30.65 -1.84
CA ASN A 34 -33.86 31.41 -0.58
C ASN A 34 -33.06 30.88 0.63
N VAL A 35 -32.24 29.83 0.50
CA VAL A 35 -31.33 29.39 1.57
C VAL A 35 -29.87 29.43 1.09
N SER A 36 -29.01 30.18 1.75
CA SER A 36 -27.57 30.20 1.42
C SER A 36 -26.91 28.87 1.80
N SER A 37 -26.00 28.37 0.95
CA SER A 37 -25.27 27.12 1.19
C SER A 37 -24.42 27.19 2.46
N GLU A 38 -23.86 28.36 2.74
CA GLU A 38 -23.03 28.69 3.89
C GLU A 38 -23.84 28.54 5.19
N TYR A 39 -25.01 29.17 5.25
CA TYR A 39 -25.92 29.02 6.39
C TYR A 39 -26.34 27.56 6.57
N LEU A 40 -26.83 26.88 5.52
CA LEU A 40 -27.29 25.50 5.63
C LEU A 40 -26.19 24.57 6.13
N ALA A 41 -24.98 24.67 5.57
CA ALA A 41 -23.84 23.88 6.01
C ALA A 41 -23.45 24.19 7.46
N THR A 42 -23.52 25.45 7.88
CA THR A 42 -23.21 25.87 9.25
C THR A 42 -24.27 25.37 10.23
N TYR A 43 -25.55 25.49 9.88
CA TYR A 43 -26.65 24.95 10.68
C TYR A 43 -26.52 23.45 10.88
N LEU A 44 -26.27 22.70 9.82
CA LEU A 44 -26.12 21.27 9.92
C LEU A 44 -24.85 20.85 10.69
N ARG A 45 -23.86 21.74 10.84
CA ARG A 45 -22.68 21.54 11.72
C ARG A 45 -22.95 21.89 13.19
N SER A 46 -23.97 22.71 13.47
CA SER A 46 -24.36 23.06 14.84
C SER A 46 -24.86 21.85 15.63
N ARG A 47 -24.90 21.96 16.95
CA ARG A 47 -25.46 20.94 17.85
C ARG A 47 -26.90 20.57 17.48
N PHE A 48 -27.72 21.52 17.04
CA PHE A 48 -29.11 21.28 16.65
C PHE A 48 -29.21 20.47 15.35
N GLY A 49 -28.42 20.84 14.34
CA GLY A 49 -28.34 20.09 13.09
C GLY A 49 -27.81 18.68 13.30
N GLN A 50 -26.73 18.54 14.07
CA GLN A 50 -26.15 17.23 14.40
C GLN A 50 -27.11 16.34 15.19
N GLN A 51 -27.87 16.88 16.15
CA GLN A 51 -28.89 16.10 16.88
C GLN A 51 -29.96 15.53 15.95
N GLN A 52 -30.44 16.31 14.96
CA GLN A 52 -31.38 15.80 13.96
C GLN A 52 -30.74 14.70 13.11
N ILE A 53 -29.51 14.90 12.65
CA ILE A 53 -28.78 13.89 11.86
C ILE A 53 -28.60 12.59 12.65
N GLN A 54 -28.25 12.66 13.93
CA GLN A 54 -28.08 11.48 14.77
C GLN A 54 -29.40 10.72 14.99
N LYS A 55 -30.54 11.42 15.04
CA LYS A 55 -31.88 10.79 15.14
C LYS A 55 -32.17 9.87 13.96
N PHE A 56 -31.70 10.21 12.75
CA PHE A 56 -31.95 9.45 11.54
C PHE A 56 -30.88 8.40 11.24
N ARG A 57 -29.83 8.29 12.06
CA ARG A 57 -28.76 7.32 11.90
C ARG A 57 -29.27 5.90 12.17
N ARG A 58 -29.03 4.96 11.25
CA ARG A 58 -29.48 3.55 11.35
C ARG A 58 -28.31 2.57 11.18
N GLY A 59 -28.42 1.36 11.72
CA GLY A 59 -27.49 0.24 11.51
C GLY A 59 -26.67 -0.15 12.75
N SER A 60 -26.45 -1.45 12.96
CA SER A 60 -25.74 -2.01 14.12
C SER A 60 -24.23 -2.22 13.92
N GLY A 61 -23.76 -2.29 12.66
CA GLY A 61 -22.34 -2.45 12.31
C GLY A 61 -21.80 -1.30 11.46
N GLN A 62 -22.33 -1.12 10.26
CA GLN A 62 -22.08 0.06 9.43
C GLN A 62 -23.30 0.98 9.51
N THR A 63 -23.16 2.08 10.24
CA THR A 63 -24.24 3.06 10.32
C THR A 63 -24.38 3.83 8.99
N GLY A 64 -25.60 4.27 8.68
CA GLY A 64 -25.89 5.03 7.46
C GLY A 64 -27.07 5.99 7.61
N LEU A 65 -27.15 6.95 6.69
CA LEU A 65 -28.30 7.82 6.42
C LEU A 65 -28.82 7.52 5.01
N ILE A 66 -30.13 7.44 4.84
CA ILE A 66 -30.76 7.36 3.51
C ILE A 66 -31.09 8.77 3.01
N LEU A 67 -31.19 8.95 1.69
CA LEU A 67 -31.40 10.28 1.11
C LEU A 67 -32.78 10.87 1.46
N GLU A 68 -33.78 10.01 1.64
CA GLU A 68 -35.14 10.38 2.03
C GLU A 68 -35.21 10.91 3.47
N ASP A 69 -34.23 10.62 4.32
CA ASP A 69 -34.17 11.18 5.68
C ASP A 69 -33.79 12.68 5.65
N PHE A 70 -33.16 13.17 4.56
CA PHE A 70 -32.82 14.59 4.42
C PHE A 70 -34.05 15.48 4.24
N ASP A 71 -35.13 14.95 3.64
CA ASP A 71 -36.40 15.67 3.48
C ASP A 71 -37.09 15.96 4.82
N GLN A 72 -36.68 15.27 5.89
CA GLN A 72 -37.21 15.42 7.24
C GLN A 72 -36.37 16.35 8.13
N LEU A 73 -35.23 16.85 7.65
CA LEU A 73 -34.39 17.80 8.39
C LEU A 73 -35.06 19.17 8.41
N LEU A 74 -35.36 19.66 9.60
CA LEU A 74 -35.93 20.98 9.80
C LEU A 74 -34.81 22.00 9.89
N VAL A 75 -34.82 23.01 9.02
CA VAL A 75 -33.87 24.11 9.02
C VAL A 75 -34.61 25.38 9.46
N PRO A 76 -34.19 26.05 10.55
CA PRO A 76 -34.88 27.24 11.04
C PRO A 76 -34.69 28.41 10.08
N TYR A 77 -35.70 29.26 9.97
CA TYR A 77 -35.57 30.55 9.32
C TYR A 77 -34.99 31.55 10.32
N LEU A 78 -33.84 32.14 9.98
CA LEU A 78 -33.21 33.20 10.76
C LEU A 78 -33.36 34.54 10.03
N GLU A 79 -33.17 35.63 10.77
CA GLU A 79 -33.14 36.98 10.17
C GLU A 79 -32.06 37.09 9.10
N ASN A 80 -32.36 37.81 8.00
CA ASN A 80 -31.44 38.00 6.88
C ASN A 80 -30.09 38.62 7.29
N SER A 81 -30.09 39.51 8.29
CA SER A 81 -28.89 40.11 8.89
C SER A 81 -27.97 39.05 9.50
N THR A 82 -28.54 38.10 10.25
CA THR A 82 -27.83 36.99 10.89
C THR A 82 -27.30 36.01 9.84
N VAL A 83 -28.13 35.66 8.85
CA VAL A 83 -27.72 34.79 7.72
C VAL A 83 -26.55 35.40 6.94
N GLN A 84 -26.59 36.72 6.69
CA GLN A 84 -25.49 37.41 6.01
C GLN A 84 -24.20 37.37 6.84
N LEU A 85 -24.28 37.62 8.15
CA LEU A 85 -23.12 37.55 9.05
C LEU A 85 -22.48 36.15 9.07
N ILE A 86 -23.30 35.09 9.11
CA ILE A 86 -22.85 33.70 9.02
C ILE A 86 -22.15 33.46 7.68
N THR A 87 -22.77 33.90 6.59
CA THR A 87 -22.24 33.75 5.23
C THR A 87 -20.89 34.42 5.08
N ASP A 88 -20.74 35.66 5.57
CA ASP A 88 -19.49 36.41 5.52
C ASP A 88 -18.37 35.72 6.31
N ASN A 89 -18.68 35.18 7.50
CA ASN A 89 -17.70 34.45 8.31
C ASN A 89 -17.27 33.13 7.64
N VAL A 90 -18.21 32.41 7.04
CA VAL A 90 -17.92 31.16 6.31
C VAL A 90 -17.06 31.44 5.08
N ASN A 91 -17.38 32.48 4.30
CA ASN A 91 -16.59 32.86 3.12
C ASN A 91 -15.16 33.27 3.51
N LYS A 92 -15.00 34.11 4.54
CA LYS A 92 -13.67 34.44 5.08
C LYS A 92 -12.92 33.19 5.56
N SER A 93 -13.62 32.25 6.21
CA SER A 93 -13.03 30.98 6.65
C SER A 93 -12.54 30.14 5.48
N LEU A 94 -13.31 30.07 4.38
CA LEU A 94 -12.94 29.37 3.15
C LEU A 94 -11.72 30.02 2.48
N ASP A 95 -11.71 31.35 2.37
CA ASP A 95 -10.58 32.10 1.82
C ASP A 95 -9.30 31.85 2.63
N CYS A 96 -9.36 31.97 3.96
CA CYS A 96 -8.24 31.65 4.83
C CYS A 96 -7.74 30.21 4.65
N SER A 97 -8.66 29.24 4.51
CA SER A 97 -8.30 27.84 4.27
C SER A 97 -7.59 27.64 2.94
N LEU A 98 -8.08 28.26 1.86
CA LEU A 98 -7.47 28.18 0.52
C LEU A 98 -6.07 28.81 0.51
N HIS A 99 -5.93 30.01 1.05
CA HIS A 99 -4.64 30.71 1.15
C HIS A 99 -3.64 29.93 2.03
N SER A 100 -4.11 29.35 3.14
CA SER A 100 -3.31 28.48 3.99
C SER A 100 -2.75 27.29 3.21
N GLN A 101 -3.59 26.61 2.42
CA GLN A 101 -3.17 25.47 1.59
C GLN A 101 -2.15 25.87 0.53
N GLN A 102 -2.39 27.00 -0.15
CA GLN A 102 -1.47 27.54 -1.16
C GLN A 102 -0.10 27.88 -0.57
N LEU A 103 -0.05 28.53 0.59
CA LEU A 103 1.21 28.87 1.26
C LEU A 103 2.00 27.62 1.68
N TYR A 104 1.32 26.59 2.20
CA TYR A 104 1.97 25.33 2.57
C TYR A 104 2.53 24.63 1.32
N ALA A 105 1.74 24.52 0.25
CA ALA A 105 2.17 23.92 -1.01
C ALA A 105 3.31 24.71 -1.67
N SER A 106 3.30 26.03 -1.53
CA SER A 106 4.40 26.89 -2.00
C SER A 106 5.67 26.63 -1.18
N ALA A 107 5.57 26.39 0.13
CA ALA A 107 6.72 26.04 0.97
C ALA A 107 7.28 24.66 0.60
N GLU A 108 6.41 23.66 0.35
CA GLU A 108 6.81 22.34 -0.16
C GLU A 108 7.56 22.47 -1.50
N SER A 109 7.03 23.25 -2.44
CA SER A 109 7.63 23.47 -3.75
C SER A 109 8.98 24.18 -3.63
N TYR A 110 9.04 25.26 -2.82
CA TYR A 110 10.25 26.01 -2.55
C TYR A 110 11.36 25.16 -1.94
N LEU A 111 11.02 24.27 -0.99
CA LEU A 111 11.97 23.32 -0.43
C LEU A 111 12.55 22.42 -1.51
N LEU A 112 11.71 21.85 -2.37
CA LEU A 112 12.15 20.95 -3.44
C LEU A 112 13.00 21.67 -4.49
N ASP A 113 12.67 22.91 -4.83
CA ASP A 113 13.45 23.76 -5.73
C ASP A 113 14.84 24.04 -5.16
N CYS A 114 14.92 24.44 -3.89
CA CYS A 114 16.19 24.66 -3.18
C CYS A 114 17.06 23.40 -3.12
N LEU A 115 16.44 22.22 -3.09
CA LEU A 115 17.12 20.93 -3.12
C LEU A 115 17.42 20.43 -4.55
N GLY A 116 17.00 21.14 -5.60
CA GLY A 116 17.12 20.68 -6.99
C GLY A 116 16.33 19.40 -7.27
N MET A 117 15.31 19.12 -6.44
CA MET A 117 14.55 17.86 -6.42
C MET A 117 13.09 18.02 -6.87
N ALA A 118 12.73 19.17 -7.45
CA ALA A 118 11.40 19.41 -8.03
C ALA A 118 11.01 18.31 -9.03
N ASN A 119 11.95 17.87 -9.88
CA ASN A 119 11.75 16.78 -10.84
C ASN A 119 11.95 15.39 -10.23
N PHE A 120 12.56 15.27 -9.05
CA PHE A 120 12.82 14.00 -8.38
C PHE A 120 11.57 13.48 -7.65
N ALA A 121 10.72 14.37 -7.15
CA ALA A 121 9.38 14.01 -6.66
C ALA A 121 8.46 13.48 -7.77
N ALA A 122 8.80 13.75 -9.04
CA ALA A 122 8.21 13.14 -10.23
C ALA A 122 9.11 11.97 -10.67
N ASN A 123 9.09 10.84 -9.94
CA ASN A 123 9.91 9.70 -10.33
C ASN A 123 9.62 9.29 -11.80
N PRO A 124 10.60 9.27 -12.72
CA PRO A 124 10.38 9.19 -14.18
C PRO A 124 10.00 7.82 -14.75
N ASP A 125 9.86 6.76 -13.93
CA ASP A 125 9.51 5.42 -14.42
C ASP A 125 7.99 5.16 -14.55
N ALA A 126 7.16 6.20 -14.39
CA ALA A 126 5.69 6.06 -14.29
C ALA A 126 4.89 6.65 -15.45
N TYR A 127 5.54 7.17 -16.50
CA TYR A 127 4.82 7.66 -17.68
C TYR A 127 5.53 7.28 -18.97
N ASN A 128 4.74 6.75 -19.91
CA ASN A 128 5.16 6.50 -21.28
C ASN A 128 4.37 7.45 -22.19
N ILE A 129 5.06 8.20 -23.03
CA ILE A 129 4.42 9.10 -23.99
C ILE A 129 4.26 8.34 -25.31
N LYS A 130 3.08 7.74 -25.49
CA LYS A 130 2.67 7.10 -26.75
C LYS A 130 1.73 8.04 -27.49
N THR A 131 1.87 8.15 -28.81
CA THR A 131 0.88 8.87 -29.62
C THR A 131 -0.46 8.11 -29.61
N LEU A 132 -1.56 8.76 -30.00
CA LEU A 132 -2.88 8.10 -30.11
C LEU A 132 -2.83 6.87 -31.03
N LYS A 133 -1.97 6.91 -32.06
CA LYS A 133 -1.74 5.81 -32.99
C LYS A 133 -1.06 4.61 -32.34
N GLU A 134 -0.07 4.85 -31.48
CA GLU A 134 0.76 3.84 -30.79
C GLU A 134 0.18 3.39 -29.44
N SER A 135 -1.05 3.83 -29.11
CA SER A 135 -1.73 3.52 -27.86
C SER A 135 -3.14 3.00 -28.12
N PHE A 136 -4.16 3.85 -27.96
CA PHE A 136 -5.56 3.43 -28.01
C PHE A 136 -5.96 2.83 -29.36
N LEU A 137 -5.47 3.37 -30.48
CA LEU A 137 -5.83 2.86 -31.80
C LEU A 137 -5.19 1.50 -32.12
N GLU A 138 -4.11 1.14 -31.44
CA GLU A 138 -3.42 -0.14 -31.63
C GLU A 138 -3.93 -1.22 -30.67
N THR A 139 -4.15 -0.86 -29.40
CA THR A 139 -4.42 -1.82 -28.33
C THR A 139 -5.87 -1.78 -27.82
N GLY A 140 -6.59 -0.68 -28.07
CA GLY A 140 -7.91 -0.40 -27.49
C GLY A 140 -7.88 -0.03 -26.00
N ARG A 141 -6.70 0.12 -25.37
CA ARG A 141 -6.55 0.40 -23.93
C ARG A 141 -6.22 1.86 -23.62
N PHE A 142 -6.76 2.34 -22.50
CA PHE A 142 -6.60 3.71 -21.99
C PHE A 142 -5.91 3.77 -20.60
N ASP A 143 -5.59 2.63 -19.99
CA ASP A 143 -4.87 2.53 -18.73
C ASP A 143 -3.37 2.78 -18.91
N SER A 144 -2.81 3.74 -18.16
CA SER A 144 -1.40 4.15 -18.23
C SER A 144 -0.43 3.03 -17.84
N GLU A 145 -0.84 2.17 -16.92
CA GLU A 145 -0.09 1.06 -16.38
C GLU A 145 0.28 0.06 -17.47
N TYR A 146 -0.60 -0.17 -18.45
CA TYR A 146 -0.37 -1.08 -19.58
C TYR A 146 0.83 -0.68 -20.45
N TYR A 147 1.12 0.62 -20.49
CA TYR A 147 2.16 1.20 -21.31
C TYR A 147 3.43 1.49 -20.53
N LEU A 148 3.64 0.94 -19.33
CA LEU A 148 4.89 1.17 -18.60
C LEU A 148 6.09 0.59 -19.37
N PRO A 149 7.19 1.36 -19.56
CA PRO A 149 8.34 0.95 -20.40
C PRO A 149 8.95 -0.41 -20.04
N LYS A 150 8.90 -0.77 -18.76
CA LYS A 150 9.37 -2.08 -18.26
C LYS A 150 8.77 -3.27 -19.00
N TYR A 151 7.56 -3.14 -19.54
CA TYR A 151 6.90 -4.23 -20.24
C TYR A 151 7.45 -4.42 -21.66
N GLU A 152 7.81 -3.34 -22.36
CA GLU A 152 8.55 -3.41 -23.61
C GLU A 152 9.90 -4.12 -23.40
N ASP A 153 10.64 -3.80 -22.33
CA ASP A 153 11.92 -4.46 -22.01
C ASP A 153 11.79 -5.98 -21.89
N TYR A 154 10.74 -6.45 -21.19
CA TYR A 154 10.46 -7.88 -21.04
C TYR A 154 10.09 -8.57 -22.36
N ILE A 155 9.33 -7.89 -23.22
CA ILE A 155 8.97 -8.40 -24.55
C ILE A 155 10.23 -8.49 -25.42
N GLU A 156 11.06 -7.45 -25.44
CA GLU A 156 12.32 -7.42 -26.20
C GLU A 156 13.29 -8.50 -25.73
N LEU A 157 13.36 -8.77 -24.41
CA LEU A 157 14.18 -9.84 -23.87
C LEU A 157 13.73 -11.22 -24.39
N VAL A 158 12.43 -11.48 -24.46
CA VAL A 158 11.90 -12.73 -25.04
C VAL A 158 12.15 -12.78 -26.56
N HIS A 159 11.96 -11.68 -27.27
CA HIS A 159 12.15 -11.60 -28.72
C HIS A 159 13.61 -11.73 -29.16
N SER A 160 14.54 -11.23 -28.35
CA SER A 160 15.98 -11.27 -28.63
C SER A 160 16.65 -12.59 -28.24
N TYR A 161 15.90 -13.50 -27.61
CA TYR A 161 16.42 -14.81 -27.23
C TYR A 161 16.78 -15.65 -28.47
N PRO A 162 18.06 -16.12 -28.61
CA PRO A 162 18.57 -16.68 -29.87
C PRO A 162 17.86 -17.93 -30.39
N ASN A 163 17.26 -18.73 -29.51
CA ASN A 163 16.54 -19.95 -29.92
C ASN A 163 15.07 -19.69 -30.28
N GLY A 164 14.68 -18.42 -30.34
CA GLY A 164 13.34 -17.99 -30.74
C GLY A 164 12.33 -18.00 -29.61
N TYR A 165 11.17 -17.44 -29.92
CA TYR A 165 10.02 -17.37 -29.04
C TYR A 165 8.76 -17.73 -29.82
N ASP A 166 7.70 -18.07 -29.09
CA ASP A 166 6.37 -18.21 -29.68
C ASP A 166 5.32 -17.78 -28.63
N LEU A 167 4.07 -17.62 -29.05
CA LEU A 167 2.98 -17.16 -28.18
C LEU A 167 2.43 -18.33 -27.35
N ILE A 168 1.98 -18.05 -26.12
CA ILE A 168 1.34 -19.08 -25.27
C ILE A 168 0.21 -19.80 -26.02
N GLY A 169 -0.64 -19.07 -26.75
CA GLY A 169 -1.75 -19.67 -27.49
C GLY A 169 -1.32 -20.62 -28.62
N ASN A 170 -0.09 -20.49 -29.10
CA ASN A 170 0.49 -21.37 -30.12
C ASN A 170 1.23 -22.56 -29.51
N VAL A 171 1.75 -22.42 -28.29
CA VAL A 171 2.65 -23.41 -27.63
C VAL A 171 1.93 -24.28 -26.59
N CYS A 172 0.84 -23.76 -26.01
CA CYS A 172 0.14 -24.39 -24.91
C CYS A 172 -1.31 -24.69 -25.27
N ASP A 173 -1.74 -25.92 -24.99
CA ASP A 173 -3.16 -26.26 -24.93
C ASP A 173 -3.73 -25.70 -23.62
N ILE A 174 -4.61 -24.71 -23.72
CA ILE A 174 -5.31 -24.11 -22.58
C ILE A 174 -6.64 -24.85 -22.38
N LYS A 175 -6.75 -25.65 -21.32
CA LYS A 175 -7.99 -26.34 -20.96
C LYS A 175 -8.91 -25.38 -20.20
N ASP A 176 -9.96 -24.91 -20.87
CA ASP A 176 -10.94 -23.96 -20.32
C ASP A 176 -12.36 -24.54 -20.21
N ASN A 177 -12.55 -25.79 -20.63
CA ASN A 177 -13.83 -26.48 -20.53
C ASN A 177 -14.22 -26.72 -19.07
N ASN A 178 -15.45 -26.33 -18.74
CA ASN A 178 -16.02 -26.62 -17.43
C ASN A 178 -16.49 -28.08 -17.37
N TYR A 179 -16.02 -28.80 -16.37
CA TYR A 179 -16.53 -30.09 -15.93
C TYR A 179 -17.61 -29.87 -14.88
N THR A 180 -18.74 -30.55 -15.04
CA THR A 180 -19.82 -30.58 -14.03
C THR A 180 -19.57 -31.75 -13.09
N PRO A 181 -19.27 -31.50 -11.80
CA PRO A 181 -19.08 -32.58 -10.83
C PRO A 181 -20.33 -33.45 -10.73
N VAL A 182 -20.13 -34.76 -10.70
CA VAL A 182 -21.22 -35.74 -10.55
C VAL A 182 -21.56 -35.90 -9.08
N ASN A 183 -22.85 -35.85 -8.75
CA ASN A 183 -23.34 -36.01 -7.39
C ASN A 183 -22.92 -37.38 -6.80
N GLY A 184 -22.54 -37.40 -5.53
CA GLY A 184 -22.11 -38.58 -4.80
C GLY A 184 -20.68 -39.07 -5.10
N ILE A 185 -19.96 -38.44 -6.04
CA ILE A 185 -18.54 -38.72 -6.30
C ILE A 185 -17.70 -37.71 -5.51
N GLN A 186 -16.68 -38.20 -4.81
CA GLN A 186 -15.69 -37.37 -4.11
C GLN A 186 -14.64 -36.85 -5.08
N TYR A 187 -14.35 -35.55 -5.00
CA TYR A 187 -13.28 -34.91 -5.77
C TYR A 187 -12.34 -34.16 -4.84
N LYS A 188 -11.04 -34.26 -5.15
CA LYS A 188 -10.02 -33.33 -4.65
C LYS A 188 -10.22 -31.97 -5.30
N TYR A 189 -10.25 -30.91 -4.51
CA TYR A 189 -10.45 -29.55 -4.98
C TYR A 189 -9.26 -28.64 -4.63
N ILE A 190 -8.65 -28.07 -5.67
CA ILE A 190 -7.46 -27.19 -5.61
C ILE A 190 -7.90 -25.73 -5.77
N GLU A 191 -7.76 -24.97 -4.68
CA GLU A 191 -7.95 -23.52 -4.63
C GLU A 191 -6.64 -22.76 -4.80
N LEU A 192 -6.73 -21.43 -4.98
CA LEU A 192 -5.55 -20.55 -4.96
C LEU A 192 -4.74 -20.66 -3.66
N ALA A 193 -5.42 -20.83 -2.52
CA ALA A 193 -4.77 -20.99 -1.22
C ALA A 193 -4.00 -22.31 -1.07
N ASN A 194 -4.23 -23.28 -1.96
CA ASN A 194 -3.56 -24.58 -1.93
C ASN A 194 -2.23 -24.59 -2.70
N ILE A 195 -1.84 -23.47 -3.29
CA ILE A 195 -0.62 -23.36 -4.08
C ILE A 195 0.54 -22.88 -3.19
N GLY A 196 1.59 -23.69 -3.14
CA GLY A 196 2.83 -23.38 -2.43
C GLY A 196 3.70 -22.38 -3.19
N LYS A 197 4.67 -21.80 -2.47
CA LYS A 197 5.56 -20.76 -3.02
C LYS A 197 6.42 -21.23 -4.19
N SER A 198 6.78 -22.51 -4.24
CA SER A 198 7.65 -23.09 -5.28
C SER A 198 6.87 -23.82 -6.37
N GLY A 199 5.53 -23.73 -6.33
CA GLY A 199 4.65 -24.38 -7.30
C GLY A 199 4.32 -25.83 -6.99
N GLU A 200 4.51 -26.24 -5.74
CA GLU A 200 3.90 -27.42 -5.16
C GLU A 200 2.42 -27.18 -4.81
N ILE A 201 1.62 -28.24 -4.74
CA ILE A 201 0.25 -28.18 -4.19
C ILE A 201 0.33 -28.70 -2.75
N THR A 202 -0.01 -27.87 -1.77
CA THR A 202 0.25 -28.14 -0.34
C THR A 202 -0.91 -28.82 0.38
N GLY A 203 -1.79 -29.49 -0.36
CA GLY A 203 -3.02 -30.15 0.13
C GLY A 203 -4.28 -29.63 -0.58
N CYS A 204 -5.35 -30.42 -0.57
CA CYS A 204 -6.64 -30.08 -1.19
C CYS A 204 -7.80 -30.56 -0.32
N ASN A 205 -8.95 -29.88 -0.40
CA ASN A 205 -10.17 -30.36 0.26
C ASN A 205 -10.78 -31.49 -0.59
N GLU A 206 -11.22 -32.58 0.05
CA GLU A 206 -12.03 -33.62 -0.60
C GLU A 206 -13.50 -33.41 -0.24
N GLN A 207 -14.35 -33.27 -1.27
CA GLN A 207 -15.78 -33.01 -1.10
C GLN A 207 -16.59 -33.75 -2.16
N ALA A 208 -17.85 -34.05 -1.84
CA ALA A 208 -18.80 -34.60 -2.80
C ALA A 208 -19.13 -33.58 -3.90
N GLY A 209 -19.38 -34.04 -5.13
CA GLY A 209 -19.61 -33.17 -6.28
C GLY A 209 -20.68 -32.08 -6.08
N GLU A 210 -21.73 -32.39 -5.34
CA GLU A 210 -22.84 -31.49 -5.00
C GLU A 210 -22.48 -30.43 -3.93
N GLU A 211 -21.46 -30.68 -3.12
CA GLU A 211 -20.98 -29.79 -2.05
C GLU A 211 -19.87 -28.85 -2.54
N LEU A 212 -19.28 -29.14 -3.70
CA LEU A 212 -18.17 -28.37 -4.25
C LEU A 212 -18.58 -26.94 -4.61
N PRO A 213 -17.71 -25.95 -4.35
CA PRO A 213 -17.95 -24.56 -4.75
C PRO A 213 -18.26 -24.42 -6.23
N THR A 214 -19.01 -23.37 -6.59
CA THR A 214 -19.40 -23.10 -8.00
C THR A 214 -18.21 -22.90 -8.93
N ARG A 215 -17.04 -22.55 -8.38
CA ARG A 215 -15.78 -22.36 -9.12
C ARG A 215 -14.98 -23.65 -9.33
N ALA A 216 -15.29 -24.74 -8.63
CA ALA A 216 -14.60 -26.03 -8.79
C ALA A 216 -15.06 -26.73 -10.08
N ARG A 217 -14.56 -26.27 -11.23
CA ARG A 217 -15.07 -26.69 -12.54
C ARG A 217 -13.99 -27.06 -13.56
N ARG A 218 -12.70 -26.90 -13.27
CA ARG A 218 -11.64 -27.28 -14.22
C ARG A 218 -11.00 -28.58 -13.80
N ILE A 219 -11.07 -29.62 -14.62
CA ILE A 219 -10.40 -30.90 -14.34
C ILE A 219 -8.93 -30.82 -14.75
N VAL A 220 -8.05 -31.29 -13.87
CA VAL A 220 -6.60 -31.31 -14.10
C VAL A 220 -6.08 -32.74 -14.17
N HIS A 221 -4.98 -32.93 -14.87
CA HIS A 221 -4.29 -34.21 -15.01
C HIS A 221 -2.81 -34.09 -14.66
N LYS A 222 -2.20 -35.23 -14.31
CA LYS A 222 -0.75 -35.29 -14.07
C LYS A 222 0.03 -34.66 -15.22
N GLY A 223 0.94 -33.76 -14.88
CA GLY A 223 1.79 -33.03 -15.84
C GLY A 223 1.15 -31.77 -16.40
N ASP A 224 -0.09 -31.44 -16.03
CA ASP A 224 -0.65 -30.13 -16.29
C ASP A 224 0.02 -29.07 -15.39
N VAL A 225 0.19 -27.87 -15.91
CA VAL A 225 0.61 -26.69 -15.13
C VAL A 225 -0.60 -25.78 -14.96
N ILE A 226 -0.97 -25.49 -13.71
CA ILE A 226 -2.04 -24.56 -13.39
C ILE A 226 -1.44 -23.18 -13.08
N VAL A 227 -2.03 -22.12 -13.63
CA VAL A 227 -1.53 -20.74 -13.54
C VAL A 227 -2.68 -19.82 -13.19
N SER A 228 -2.55 -19.04 -12.11
CA SER A 228 -3.60 -18.10 -11.70
C SER A 228 -3.81 -17.01 -12.76
N SER A 229 -5.08 -16.66 -12.99
CA SER A 229 -5.48 -15.53 -13.83
C SER A 229 -5.66 -14.22 -13.06
N ILE A 230 -5.61 -14.25 -11.72
CA ILE A 230 -5.96 -13.10 -10.85
C ILE A 230 -4.69 -12.32 -10.49
N GLU A 231 -4.67 -11.01 -10.73
CA GLU A 231 -3.49 -10.13 -10.58
C GLU A 231 -2.81 -10.27 -9.21
N GLY A 232 -3.60 -10.29 -8.13
CA GLY A 232 -3.10 -10.40 -6.75
C GLY A 232 -2.52 -11.76 -6.37
N SER A 233 -2.49 -12.73 -7.31
CA SER A 233 -2.06 -14.11 -7.06
C SER A 233 -1.45 -14.75 -8.32
N LEU A 234 -0.93 -13.96 -9.27
CA LEU A 234 -0.37 -14.50 -10.53
C LEU A 234 0.77 -15.50 -10.27
N ASP A 235 1.50 -15.34 -9.16
CA ASP A 235 2.59 -16.21 -8.72
C ASP A 235 2.12 -17.61 -8.24
N SER A 236 0.80 -17.76 -8.03
CA SER A 236 0.13 -19.00 -7.68
C SER A 236 0.02 -19.88 -8.93
N CYS A 237 1.17 -20.43 -9.31
CA CYS A 237 1.33 -21.43 -10.37
C CYS A 237 1.80 -22.74 -9.75
N ALA A 238 1.28 -23.88 -10.20
CA ALA A 238 1.70 -25.20 -9.72
C ALA A 238 1.74 -26.27 -10.81
N LEU A 239 2.57 -27.28 -10.59
CA LEU A 239 2.62 -28.49 -11.39
C LEU A 239 1.76 -29.58 -10.73
N VAL A 240 0.86 -30.17 -11.51
CA VAL A 240 -0.04 -31.23 -11.06
C VAL A 240 0.71 -32.56 -11.04
N THR A 241 0.91 -33.11 -9.85
CA THR A 241 1.57 -34.41 -9.62
C THR A 241 0.55 -35.55 -9.64
N ASP A 242 1.04 -36.80 -9.58
CA ASP A 242 0.20 -38.01 -9.56
C ASP A 242 -0.86 -38.01 -8.46
N GLU A 243 -0.55 -37.39 -7.32
CA GLU A 243 -1.47 -37.29 -6.18
C GLU A 243 -2.76 -36.52 -6.51
N TYR A 244 -2.68 -35.58 -7.46
CA TYR A 244 -3.76 -34.68 -7.84
C TYR A 244 -4.30 -34.96 -9.25
N ASP A 245 -3.98 -36.13 -9.82
CA ASP A 245 -4.54 -36.53 -11.11
C ASP A 245 -6.08 -36.63 -11.02
N ARG A 246 -6.77 -36.02 -11.98
CA ARG A 246 -8.24 -35.91 -12.05
C ARG A 246 -8.87 -35.07 -10.92
N ALA A 247 -8.08 -34.28 -10.20
CA ALA A 247 -8.60 -33.27 -9.29
C ALA A 247 -9.35 -32.16 -10.04
N LEU A 248 -10.19 -31.42 -9.32
CA LEU A 248 -10.82 -30.20 -9.81
C LEU A 248 -10.05 -28.99 -9.28
N CYS A 249 -9.81 -27.99 -10.11
CA CYS A 249 -9.27 -26.70 -9.69
C CYS A 249 -10.27 -25.57 -9.94
N SER A 250 -10.06 -24.46 -9.24
CA SER A 250 -10.84 -23.24 -9.41
C SER A 250 -10.80 -22.74 -10.86
N THR A 251 -11.92 -22.19 -11.36
CA THR A 251 -11.98 -21.49 -12.65
C THR A 251 -11.06 -20.28 -12.73
N GLY A 252 -10.50 -19.82 -11.60
CA GLY A 252 -9.47 -18.78 -11.55
C GLY A 252 -8.10 -19.21 -12.10
N PHE A 253 -7.87 -20.50 -12.38
CA PHE A 253 -6.61 -21.01 -12.94
C PHE A 253 -6.73 -21.37 -14.41
N TYR A 254 -5.84 -20.89 -15.28
CA TYR A 254 -5.58 -21.54 -16.56
C TYR A 254 -4.88 -22.88 -16.36
N VAL A 255 -5.39 -23.93 -16.98
CA VAL A 255 -4.79 -25.27 -16.96
C VAL A 255 -4.07 -25.48 -18.29
N LEU A 256 -2.76 -25.68 -18.24
CA LEU A 256 -1.88 -25.60 -19.39
C LEU A 256 -1.16 -26.91 -19.61
N LYS A 257 -1.02 -27.28 -20.89
CA LYS A 257 -0.13 -28.32 -21.33
C LYS A 257 0.67 -27.81 -22.53
N SER A 258 1.98 -27.67 -22.37
CA SER A 258 2.86 -27.25 -23.47
C SER A 258 3.27 -28.46 -24.31
N HIS A 259 3.41 -28.25 -25.61
CA HIS A 259 4.03 -29.22 -26.52
C HIS A 259 5.48 -28.84 -26.89
N GLN A 260 5.96 -27.67 -26.48
CA GLN A 260 7.36 -27.23 -26.67
C GLN A 260 8.19 -27.29 -25.39
N HIS A 261 7.54 -27.24 -24.22
CA HIS A 261 8.21 -27.23 -22.91
C HIS A 261 7.74 -28.39 -22.06
N ASN A 262 8.67 -29.05 -21.38
CA ASN A 262 8.31 -29.98 -20.32
C ASN A 262 7.59 -29.23 -19.16
N PRO A 263 6.74 -29.92 -18.38
CA PRO A 263 5.91 -29.27 -17.36
C PRO A 263 6.70 -28.49 -16.31
N GLU A 264 7.90 -28.98 -15.94
CA GLU A 264 8.76 -28.34 -14.98
C GLU A 264 9.31 -27.01 -15.51
N THR A 265 9.80 -26.98 -16.75
CA THR A 265 10.27 -25.75 -17.40
C THR A 265 9.12 -24.76 -17.59
N LEU A 266 7.94 -25.26 -17.97
CA LEU A 266 6.75 -24.43 -18.12
C LEU A 266 6.36 -23.79 -16.76
N LEU A 267 6.38 -24.55 -15.67
CA LEU A 267 6.18 -24.02 -14.33
C LEU A 267 7.23 -22.97 -13.96
N THR A 268 8.51 -23.24 -14.20
CA THR A 268 9.60 -22.28 -13.90
C THR A 268 9.45 -20.99 -14.70
N LEU A 269 9.06 -21.09 -15.98
CA LEU A 269 8.74 -19.93 -16.82
C LEU A 269 7.62 -19.10 -16.21
N PHE A 270 6.47 -19.71 -15.88
CA PHE A 270 5.36 -18.98 -15.29
C PHE A 270 5.67 -18.40 -13.92
N LYS A 271 6.52 -19.04 -13.10
CA LYS A 271 6.96 -18.48 -11.82
C LYS A 271 8.08 -17.45 -11.93
N SER A 272 8.68 -17.29 -13.12
CA SER A 272 9.73 -16.31 -13.35
C SER A 272 9.18 -14.89 -13.38
N LEU A 273 9.99 -13.94 -12.90
CA LEU A 273 9.65 -12.51 -12.93
C LEU A 273 9.28 -12.02 -14.34
N LEU A 274 9.91 -12.60 -15.36
CA LEU A 274 9.70 -12.27 -16.77
C LEU A 274 8.24 -12.51 -17.18
N ILE A 275 7.75 -13.74 -17.07
CA ILE A 275 6.39 -14.09 -17.50
C ILE A 275 5.35 -13.50 -16.55
N GLN A 276 5.65 -13.39 -15.25
CA GLN A 276 4.76 -12.75 -14.27
C GLN A 276 4.48 -11.28 -14.63
N ASN A 277 5.48 -10.52 -15.07
CA ASN A 277 5.26 -9.13 -15.49
C ASN A 277 4.49 -9.04 -16.82
N LEU A 278 4.74 -9.94 -17.77
CA LEU A 278 3.96 -9.99 -19.02
C LEU A 278 2.49 -10.34 -18.76
N MET A 279 2.22 -11.26 -17.82
CA MET A 279 0.86 -11.55 -17.35
C MET A 279 0.23 -10.32 -16.68
N LYS A 280 0.97 -9.63 -15.83
CA LYS A 280 0.50 -8.41 -15.16
C LYS A 280 0.12 -7.31 -16.16
N LYS A 281 0.89 -7.15 -17.24
CA LYS A 281 0.57 -6.23 -18.36
C LYS A 281 -0.81 -6.55 -18.96
N GLY A 282 -1.13 -7.83 -19.14
CA GLY A 282 -2.42 -8.26 -19.71
C GLY A 282 -3.62 -8.15 -18.75
N CYS A 283 -3.40 -7.93 -17.45
CA CYS A 283 -4.47 -7.81 -16.48
C CYS A 283 -5.35 -6.57 -16.74
N SER A 284 -6.66 -6.70 -16.50
CA SER A 284 -7.63 -5.60 -16.54
C SER A 284 -8.79 -5.85 -15.59
N GLY A 285 -9.56 -4.80 -15.29
CA GLY A 285 -10.70 -4.83 -14.39
C GLY A 285 -10.57 -3.80 -13.26
N THR A 286 -11.70 -3.37 -12.70
CA THR A 286 -11.75 -2.33 -11.66
C THR A 286 -11.90 -2.89 -10.24
N ILE A 287 -12.60 -4.02 -10.08
CA ILE A 287 -12.88 -4.64 -8.76
C ILE A 287 -12.04 -5.90 -8.56
N LEU A 288 -11.99 -6.78 -9.57
CA LEU A 288 -11.15 -7.98 -9.57
C LEU A 288 -10.32 -7.95 -10.86
N THR A 289 -9.08 -7.55 -10.76
CA THR A 289 -8.17 -7.50 -11.92
C THR A 289 -7.71 -8.90 -12.28
N ALA A 290 -7.91 -9.29 -13.54
CA ALA A 290 -7.50 -10.60 -14.04
C ALA A 290 -7.02 -10.48 -15.49
N ILE A 291 -6.20 -11.44 -15.92
CA ILE A 291 -5.81 -11.57 -17.33
C ILE A 291 -6.83 -12.44 -18.07
N GLY A 292 -7.46 -11.86 -19.08
CA GLY A 292 -8.40 -12.56 -19.97
C GLY A 292 -7.68 -13.52 -20.92
N LYS A 293 -8.38 -14.55 -21.39
CA LYS A 293 -7.81 -15.61 -22.24
C LYS A 293 -7.11 -15.07 -23.48
N SER A 294 -7.74 -14.11 -24.17
CA SER A 294 -7.19 -13.50 -25.38
C SER A 294 -5.90 -12.73 -25.16
N GLU A 295 -5.69 -12.15 -23.97
CA GLU A 295 -4.44 -11.47 -23.62
C GLU A 295 -3.40 -12.47 -23.14
N PHE A 296 -3.83 -13.50 -22.41
CA PHE A 296 -2.97 -14.58 -21.95
C PHE A 296 -2.35 -15.36 -23.13
N GLU A 297 -3.13 -15.67 -24.16
CA GLU A 297 -2.66 -16.36 -25.38
C GLU A 297 -1.61 -15.56 -26.16
N LYS A 298 -1.60 -14.23 -26.05
CA LYS A 298 -0.67 -13.34 -26.76
C LYS A 298 0.66 -13.12 -26.04
N ILE A 299 0.85 -13.68 -24.84
CA ILE A 299 2.11 -13.52 -24.13
C ILE A 299 3.20 -14.29 -24.89
N PRO A 300 4.33 -13.65 -25.24
CA PRO A 300 5.46 -14.35 -25.83
C PRO A 300 6.21 -15.15 -24.76
N ILE A 301 6.57 -16.38 -25.08
CA ILE A 301 7.40 -17.26 -24.24
C ILE A 301 8.63 -17.77 -25.02
N PRO A 302 9.81 -17.83 -24.39
CA PRO A 302 11.04 -18.28 -25.06
C PRO A 302 11.04 -19.81 -25.28
N LEU A 303 11.55 -20.27 -26.42
CA LEU A 303 11.68 -21.69 -26.76
C LEU A 303 12.97 -22.27 -26.15
N ILE A 304 12.88 -22.72 -24.90
CA ILE A 304 14.03 -23.24 -24.13
C ILE A 304 14.57 -24.52 -24.77
N ARG A 305 15.91 -24.63 -24.92
CA ARG A 305 16.52 -25.84 -25.50
C ARG A 305 16.26 -27.07 -24.64
N GLN A 306 15.99 -28.21 -25.28
CA GLN A 306 15.64 -29.47 -24.61
C GLN A 306 16.65 -29.86 -23.51
N GLU A 307 17.95 -29.73 -23.79
CA GLU A 307 19.01 -30.02 -22.81
C GLU A 307 18.86 -29.22 -21.50
N VAL A 308 18.49 -27.94 -21.62
CA VAL A 308 18.26 -27.06 -20.47
C VAL A 308 16.93 -27.37 -19.80
N GLN A 309 15.90 -27.71 -20.58
CA GLN A 309 14.63 -28.14 -20.02
C GLN A 309 14.79 -29.38 -19.14
N ASP A 310 15.64 -30.33 -19.57
CA ASP A 310 15.88 -31.57 -18.84
C ASP A 310 16.63 -31.32 -17.52
N GLU A 311 17.62 -30.41 -17.52
CA GLU A 311 18.30 -29.99 -16.27
C GLU A 311 17.36 -29.20 -15.33
N ILE A 312 16.54 -28.28 -15.86
CA ILE A 312 15.50 -27.60 -15.07
C ILE A 312 14.57 -28.62 -14.43
N ALA A 313 14.10 -29.59 -15.22
CA ALA A 313 13.18 -30.62 -14.73
C ALA A 313 13.79 -31.48 -13.63
N LYS A 314 15.08 -31.83 -13.74
CA LYS A 314 15.81 -32.57 -12.71
C LYS A 314 15.83 -31.81 -11.38
N HIS A 315 16.16 -30.53 -11.40
CA HIS A 315 16.21 -29.67 -10.21
C HIS A 315 14.81 -29.44 -9.60
N VAL A 316 13.80 -29.17 -10.42
CA VAL A 316 12.41 -29.00 -9.96
C VAL A 316 11.88 -30.28 -9.31
N LYS A 317 12.09 -31.45 -9.94
CA LYS A 317 11.71 -32.75 -9.36
C LYS A 317 12.41 -33.00 -8.03
N LYS A 318 13.72 -32.73 -7.96
CA LYS A 318 14.49 -32.88 -6.72
C LYS A 318 13.95 -31.97 -5.61
N SER A 319 13.61 -30.72 -5.94
CA SER A 319 12.98 -29.79 -5.00
C SER A 319 11.66 -30.34 -4.45
N PHE A 320 10.81 -30.89 -5.32
CA PHE A 320 9.50 -31.42 -4.93
C PHE A 320 9.63 -32.69 -4.07
N GLU A 321 10.55 -33.59 -4.40
CA GLU A 321 10.86 -34.78 -3.58
C GLU A 321 11.25 -34.39 -2.15
N LEU A 322 12.20 -33.46 -2.00
CA LEU A 322 12.69 -32.99 -0.71
C LEU A 322 11.58 -32.32 0.12
N ARG A 323 10.66 -31.59 -0.54
CA ARG A 323 9.51 -30.97 0.12
C ARG A 323 8.50 -31.99 0.61
N MET A 324 8.20 -33.00 -0.20
CA MET A 324 7.31 -34.09 0.20
C MET A 324 7.88 -34.86 1.40
N GLU A 325 9.19 -35.15 1.38
CA GLU A 325 9.89 -35.77 2.50
C GLU A 325 9.79 -34.91 3.78
N ALA A 326 10.04 -33.61 3.65
CA ALA A 326 9.88 -32.67 4.77
C ALA A 326 8.44 -32.64 5.30
N MET A 327 7.44 -32.62 4.42
CA MET A 327 6.02 -32.63 4.82
C MET A 327 5.64 -33.93 5.53
N GLN A 328 6.09 -35.09 5.05
CA GLN A 328 5.87 -36.37 5.74
C GLN A 328 6.51 -36.41 7.12
N LEU A 329 7.74 -35.90 7.27
CA LEU A 329 8.39 -35.80 8.57
C LEU A 329 7.63 -34.89 9.53
N LEU A 330 7.12 -33.75 9.04
CA LEU A 330 6.31 -32.84 9.83
C LEU A 330 4.99 -33.49 10.26
N GLU A 331 4.31 -34.21 9.36
CA GLU A 331 3.03 -34.85 9.66
C GLU A 331 3.21 -36.03 10.64
N ASN A 332 4.25 -36.84 10.45
CA ASN A 332 4.63 -37.87 11.41
C ASN A 332 4.94 -37.28 12.79
N ALA A 333 5.63 -36.13 12.85
CA ALA A 333 5.89 -35.40 14.09
C ALA A 333 4.59 -34.88 14.74
N LYS A 334 3.63 -34.36 13.97
CA LYS A 334 2.32 -33.95 14.50
C LYS A 334 1.52 -35.12 15.08
N LEU A 335 1.58 -36.29 14.46
CA LEU A 335 0.90 -37.49 14.95
C LEU A 335 1.55 -38.10 16.20
N THR A 336 2.84 -37.79 16.45
CA THR A 336 3.60 -38.25 17.63
C THR A 336 3.71 -37.21 18.75
N VAL A 337 2.81 -36.22 18.80
CA VAL A 337 2.80 -35.19 19.87
C VAL A 337 2.69 -35.78 21.29
N GLU A 338 2.26 -37.03 21.46
CA GLU A 338 2.34 -37.75 22.75
C GLU A 338 3.74 -38.30 23.10
N ASN A 339 4.67 -38.42 22.13
CA ASN A 339 6.06 -38.91 22.32
C ASN A 339 7.14 -37.81 22.24
N ILE A 340 6.80 -36.58 21.82
CA ILE A 340 7.77 -35.50 21.58
C ILE A 340 8.32 -34.88 22.88
N ILE A 341 7.68 -35.13 24.03
CA ILE A 341 8.22 -34.67 25.32
C ILE A 341 9.50 -35.46 25.70
N GLU A 342 9.74 -36.66 25.13
CA GLU A 342 10.88 -37.51 25.51
C GLU A 342 12.07 -37.52 24.53
N THR A 343 11.93 -37.07 23.28
CA THR A 343 13.03 -37.12 22.27
C THR A 343 13.22 -35.79 21.54
N GLY A 344 14.12 -34.96 22.08
CA GLY A 344 14.33 -33.58 21.64
C GLY A 344 14.82 -33.39 20.20
N GLY A 345 14.32 -32.32 19.56
CA GLY A 345 15.01 -31.45 18.58
C GLY A 345 15.43 -32.01 17.21
N GLY A 346 15.64 -33.32 17.04
CA GLY A 346 16.27 -33.90 15.84
C GLY A 346 15.44 -33.79 14.56
N ASN A 347 14.16 -34.12 14.62
CA ASN A 347 13.28 -34.11 13.43
C ASN A 347 13.04 -32.70 12.87
N LEU A 348 13.08 -31.66 13.73
CA LEU A 348 12.93 -30.27 13.29
C LEU A 348 14.17 -29.76 12.53
N LEU A 349 15.37 -30.18 12.92
CA LEU A 349 16.61 -29.86 12.21
C LEU A 349 16.63 -30.49 10.81
N ILE A 350 16.23 -31.76 10.70
CA ILE A 350 16.14 -32.48 9.43
C ILE A 350 15.08 -31.83 8.52
N TYR A 351 13.91 -31.48 9.06
CA TYR A 351 12.88 -30.74 8.32
C TYR A 351 13.41 -29.43 7.74
N ASN A 352 14.09 -28.62 8.55
CA ASN A 352 14.65 -27.33 8.11
C ASN A 352 15.75 -27.52 7.05
N GLU A 353 16.59 -28.55 7.18
CA GLU A 353 17.63 -28.88 6.21
C GLU A 353 17.03 -29.30 4.86
N LEU A 354 16.00 -30.15 4.87
CA LEU A 354 15.31 -30.57 3.65
C LEU A 354 14.62 -29.39 2.95
N GLN A 355 14.00 -28.47 3.70
CA GLN A 355 13.43 -27.24 3.15
C GLN A 355 14.49 -26.33 2.51
N LEU A 356 15.66 -26.20 3.14
CA LEU A 356 16.77 -25.41 2.61
C LEU A 356 17.30 -26.00 1.31
N ARG A 357 17.57 -27.31 1.27
CA ARG A 357 18.03 -28.01 0.06
C ARG A 357 16.98 -27.93 -1.06
N ALA A 358 15.69 -28.09 -0.73
CA ALA A 358 14.63 -27.94 -1.72
C ALA A 358 14.60 -26.53 -2.32
N PHE A 359 14.87 -25.50 -1.51
CA PHE A 359 14.98 -24.13 -1.97
C PHE A 359 16.20 -23.91 -2.87
N GLU A 360 17.35 -24.51 -2.55
CA GLU A 360 18.56 -24.46 -3.39
C GLU A 360 18.33 -25.07 -4.77
N GLU A 361 17.73 -26.27 -4.83
CA GLU A 361 17.37 -26.95 -6.08
C GLU A 361 16.43 -26.10 -6.93
N TRP A 362 15.41 -25.49 -6.31
CA TRP A 362 14.51 -24.58 -7.02
C TRP A 362 15.25 -23.37 -7.61
N ASN A 363 16.16 -22.77 -6.85
CA ASN A 363 16.94 -21.63 -7.34
C ASN A 363 17.89 -22.02 -8.47
N GLN A 364 18.43 -23.24 -8.48
CA GLN A 364 19.24 -23.75 -9.58
C GLN A 364 18.42 -23.87 -10.87
N ALA A 365 17.19 -24.38 -10.78
CA ALA A 365 16.26 -24.41 -11.93
C ALA A 365 15.99 -23.01 -12.50
N VAL A 366 15.71 -22.03 -11.63
CA VAL A 366 15.50 -20.62 -12.04
C VAL A 366 16.77 -20.02 -12.64
N TRP A 367 17.93 -20.31 -12.05
CA TRP A 367 19.22 -19.81 -12.53
C TRP A 367 19.59 -20.37 -13.90
N LEU A 368 19.32 -21.65 -14.15
CA LEU A 368 19.49 -22.28 -15.47
C LEU A 368 18.60 -21.62 -16.51
N LEU A 369 17.32 -21.40 -16.17
CA LEU A 369 16.39 -20.68 -17.05
C LEU A 369 16.92 -19.29 -17.40
N PHE A 370 17.30 -18.49 -16.40
CA PHE A 370 17.82 -17.14 -16.60
C PHE A 370 19.13 -17.10 -17.39
N THR A 371 19.98 -18.10 -17.20
CA THR A 371 21.23 -18.21 -17.95
C THR A 371 20.98 -18.55 -19.40
N GLU A 372 20.04 -19.45 -19.66
CA GLU A 372 19.66 -19.83 -21.02
C GLU A 372 19.07 -18.65 -21.79
N ILE A 373 18.16 -17.90 -21.19
CA ILE A 373 17.52 -16.74 -21.85
C ILE A 373 18.40 -15.49 -21.86
N GLY A 374 19.68 -15.60 -21.48
CA GLY A 374 20.64 -14.51 -21.61
C GLY A 374 20.52 -13.40 -20.57
N ILE A 375 19.72 -13.57 -19.51
CA ILE A 375 19.63 -12.59 -18.40
C ILE A 375 20.96 -12.51 -17.62
N THR A 376 21.76 -13.59 -17.63
CA THR A 376 23.00 -13.67 -16.84
C THR A 376 24.28 -13.38 -17.65
N SER A 377 24.22 -13.31 -18.98
CA SER A 377 25.38 -13.08 -19.85
C SER A 377 25.37 -11.65 -20.41
N ASN A 378 26.42 -10.89 -20.09
CA ASN A 378 26.60 -9.46 -20.36
C ASN A 378 25.64 -8.54 -19.60
N ILE A 379 26.05 -8.18 -18.37
CA ILE A 379 25.71 -6.89 -17.77
C ILE A 379 26.46 -5.81 -18.58
N ASP A 380 26.02 -5.58 -19.81
CA ASP A 380 26.45 -4.44 -20.62
C ASP A 380 25.32 -3.44 -20.70
N VAL A 381 25.62 -2.26 -20.17
CA VAL A 381 24.71 -1.22 -19.72
C VAL A 381 24.13 -0.51 -20.94
N LYS A 382 22.87 -0.78 -21.31
CA LYS A 382 22.19 0.01 -22.35
C LYS A 382 20.65 -0.03 -22.36
N ALA A 383 20.01 0.05 -21.18
CA ALA A 383 18.69 0.67 -20.94
C ALA A 383 18.43 0.64 -19.42
N PRO A 384 17.75 1.64 -18.82
CA PRO A 384 17.53 1.70 -17.38
C PRO A 384 16.43 0.73 -16.95
N ILE A 385 16.71 -0.57 -17.04
CA ILE A 385 15.97 -1.57 -16.28
C ILE A 385 16.24 -1.22 -14.81
N GLY A 386 15.18 -1.07 -14.00
CA GLY A 386 15.26 -0.88 -12.55
C GLY A 386 15.81 -2.09 -11.79
N SER A 387 16.81 -2.78 -12.34
CA SER A 387 17.53 -3.90 -11.74
C SER A 387 18.81 -3.38 -11.08
N THR A 388 18.89 -3.49 -9.77
CA THR A 388 20.09 -3.12 -9.02
C THR A 388 20.97 -4.34 -8.77
N TYR A 389 22.15 -4.37 -9.38
CA TYR A 389 23.18 -5.37 -9.10
C TYR A 389 24.15 -4.82 -8.03
N LYS A 390 24.06 -5.33 -6.80
CA LYS A 390 25.04 -5.03 -5.73
C LYS A 390 25.82 -6.30 -5.41
N LYS A 391 27.15 -6.22 -5.45
CA LYS A 391 28.04 -7.28 -4.92
C LYS A 391 27.64 -7.58 -3.47
N LEU A 392 27.75 -8.83 -3.02
CA LEU A 392 27.41 -9.24 -1.66
C LEU A 392 28.15 -8.42 -0.57
N SER A 393 29.39 -7.99 -0.86
CA SER A 393 30.19 -7.07 -0.03
C SER A 393 29.57 -5.68 0.12
N ASN A 394 28.80 -5.23 -0.87
CA ASN A 394 28.20 -3.90 -0.98
C ASN A 394 26.69 -3.90 -0.69
N SER A 395 26.08 -5.07 -0.45
CA SER A 395 24.67 -5.26 -0.06
C SER A 395 24.58 -5.94 1.32
N PHE A 396 24.33 -7.24 1.37
CA PHE A 396 24.03 -7.99 2.59
C PHE A 396 25.13 -7.87 3.66
N LEU A 397 26.40 -7.94 3.27
CA LEU A 397 27.51 -7.83 4.24
C LEU A 397 27.67 -6.41 4.81
N LYS A 398 27.00 -5.41 4.22
CA LYS A 398 27.05 -4.02 4.67
C LYS A 398 25.76 -3.58 5.39
N SER A 399 24.59 -4.00 4.90
CA SER A 399 23.28 -3.59 5.42
C SER A 399 22.59 -4.67 6.27
N GLY A 400 22.99 -5.93 6.14
CA GLY A 400 22.29 -7.08 6.72
C GLY A 400 20.95 -7.43 6.06
N ARG A 401 20.57 -6.76 4.94
CA ARG A 401 19.27 -6.91 4.27
C ARG A 401 19.37 -7.64 2.93
N LEU A 402 18.37 -8.47 2.64
CA LEU A 402 18.25 -9.28 1.41
C LEU A 402 16.98 -8.97 0.60
N ASP A 403 16.14 -8.04 1.04
CA ASP A 403 14.96 -7.59 0.31
C ASP A 403 15.35 -6.68 -0.88
N ALA A 404 14.79 -6.97 -2.06
CA ALA A 404 15.12 -6.27 -3.30
C ALA A 404 14.61 -4.83 -3.30
N GLU A 405 13.50 -4.58 -2.60
CA GLU A 405 12.90 -3.28 -2.42
C GLU A 405 13.91 -2.29 -1.84
N TYR A 406 14.67 -2.67 -0.81
CA TYR A 406 15.71 -1.85 -0.18
C TYR A 406 16.75 -1.30 -1.17
N TYR A 407 17.02 -2.02 -2.25
CA TYR A 407 18.08 -1.70 -3.20
C TYR A 407 17.58 -1.01 -4.47
N GLN A 408 16.32 -0.53 -4.53
CA GLN A 408 15.81 0.13 -5.73
C GLN A 408 16.66 1.35 -6.15
N PRO A 409 16.89 1.58 -7.47
CA PRO A 409 17.75 2.66 -7.96
C PRO A 409 17.33 4.07 -7.52
N LYS A 410 16.02 4.29 -7.29
CA LYS A 410 15.48 5.55 -6.77
C LYS A 410 16.16 5.99 -5.47
N TYR A 411 16.56 5.03 -4.62
CA TYR A 411 17.27 5.31 -3.37
C TYR A 411 18.72 5.69 -3.64
N ASP A 412 19.43 4.95 -4.49
CA ASP A 412 20.81 5.30 -4.87
C ASP A 412 20.87 6.71 -5.48
N HIS A 413 19.89 7.05 -6.34
CA HIS A 413 19.77 8.39 -6.92
C HIS A 413 19.54 9.46 -5.85
N LEU A 414 18.63 9.22 -4.88
CA LEU A 414 18.42 10.10 -3.73
C LEU A 414 19.73 10.39 -2.98
N PHE A 415 20.48 9.35 -2.59
CA PHE A 415 21.74 9.54 -1.86
C PHE A 415 22.83 10.18 -2.71
N SER A 416 22.79 10.02 -4.04
CA SER A 416 23.69 10.74 -4.95
C SER A 416 23.39 12.23 -4.95
N GLU A 417 22.11 12.63 -5.05
CA GLU A 417 21.72 14.03 -5.01
C GLU A 417 21.99 14.67 -3.64
N LEU A 418 21.72 13.94 -2.54
CA LEU A 418 21.99 14.44 -1.18
C LEU A 418 23.46 14.78 -0.94
N LYS A 419 24.42 14.11 -1.61
CA LYS A 419 25.86 14.41 -1.50
C LYS A 419 26.23 15.81 -1.98
N ARG A 420 25.37 16.45 -2.79
CA ARG A 420 25.59 17.83 -3.28
C ARG A 420 25.35 18.88 -2.20
N PHE A 421 24.71 18.50 -1.09
CA PHE A 421 24.35 19.38 0.00
C PHE A 421 25.19 19.08 1.25
N LYS A 422 25.29 20.07 2.14
CA LYS A 422 25.73 19.81 3.51
C LYS A 422 24.63 18.99 4.20
N THR A 423 24.94 17.78 4.66
CA THR A 423 23.96 16.90 5.31
C THR A 423 24.31 16.65 6.77
N LYS A 424 23.30 16.44 7.61
CA LYS A 424 23.43 15.92 8.98
C LYS A 424 22.41 14.78 9.18
N THR A 425 22.67 13.86 10.11
CA THR A 425 21.66 12.85 10.48
C THR A 425 20.70 13.38 11.54
N ILE A 426 19.52 12.78 11.70
CA ILE A 426 18.58 13.18 12.76
C ILE A 426 19.23 13.11 14.13
N ARG A 427 20.06 12.10 14.41
CA ARG A 427 20.84 11.98 15.65
C ARG A 427 21.71 13.20 15.95
N GLN A 428 22.22 13.87 14.92
CA GLN A 428 23.03 15.08 15.07
C GLN A 428 22.18 16.34 15.26
N ILE A 429 20.91 16.32 14.83
CA ILE A 429 20.02 17.48 14.80
C ILE A 429 19.09 17.52 16.03
N ALA A 430 18.61 16.35 16.48
CA ALA A 430 17.56 16.24 17.48
C ALA A 430 17.72 15.00 18.38
N THR A 431 17.17 15.08 19.58
CA THR A 431 17.01 13.93 20.48
C THR A 431 15.66 13.26 20.27
N LEU A 432 15.63 11.94 20.45
CA LEU A 432 14.48 11.10 20.19
C LEU A 432 13.91 10.56 21.52
N SER A 433 12.62 10.78 21.77
CA SER A 433 11.92 10.17 22.89
C SER A 433 10.64 9.44 22.43
N LYS A 434 10.44 8.23 22.96
CA LYS A 434 9.21 7.46 22.78
C LYS A 434 8.24 7.82 23.90
N SER A 435 6.95 7.89 23.58
CA SER A 435 5.90 7.96 24.59
C SER A 435 5.50 6.54 25.04
N ILE A 436 4.22 6.26 25.26
CA ILE A 436 3.74 5.03 25.90
C ILE A 436 2.88 4.16 24.99
N GLU A 437 2.84 2.85 25.27
CA GLU A 437 1.95 1.88 24.63
C GLU A 437 1.05 1.22 25.68
N PRO A 438 0.06 1.97 26.22
CA PRO A 438 -0.89 1.42 27.17
C PRO A 438 -1.80 0.40 26.47
N GLY A 439 -2.08 -0.72 27.16
CA GLY A 439 -3.09 -1.68 26.73
C GLY A 439 -4.49 -1.06 26.68
N SER A 440 -5.40 -1.68 25.93
CA SER A 440 -6.78 -1.19 25.78
C SER A 440 -7.53 -1.04 27.10
N ASP A 441 -7.13 -1.80 28.13
CA ASP A 441 -7.74 -1.79 29.46
C ASP A 441 -7.53 -0.46 30.20
N ALA A 442 -6.53 0.34 29.80
CA ALA A 442 -6.26 1.66 30.36
C ALA A 442 -7.10 2.78 29.70
N TYR A 443 -7.87 2.46 28.66
CA TYR A 443 -8.62 3.46 27.89
C TYR A 443 -9.89 3.87 28.65
N CYS A 444 -10.13 5.17 28.73
CA CYS A 444 -11.32 5.75 29.34
C CYS A 444 -11.99 6.78 28.42
N GLU A 445 -13.24 7.14 28.74
CA GLU A 445 -14.02 8.12 27.97
C GLU A 445 -13.68 9.58 28.32
N LYS A 446 -13.06 9.81 29.48
CA LYS A 446 -12.70 11.15 29.98
C LYS A 446 -11.36 11.11 30.68
N GLY A 447 -10.51 12.10 30.42
CA GLY A 447 -9.18 12.18 31.02
C GLY A 447 -8.24 13.01 30.17
N ILE A 448 -6.97 12.60 30.12
CA ILE A 448 -5.97 13.20 29.22
C ILE A 448 -6.19 12.62 27.82
N PRO A 449 -6.29 13.44 26.77
CA PRO A 449 -6.42 12.96 25.40
C PRO A 449 -5.24 12.06 24.98
N PHE A 450 -5.53 10.89 24.40
CA PHE A 450 -4.53 9.95 23.90
C PHE A 450 -4.47 9.95 22.38
N ILE A 451 -3.41 10.54 21.84
CA ILE A 451 -3.19 10.76 20.41
C ILE A 451 -2.54 9.53 19.78
N ARG A 452 -3.26 8.88 18.88
CA ARG A 452 -2.74 7.76 18.07
C ARG A 452 -2.30 8.26 16.70
N VAL A 453 -1.68 7.39 15.92
CA VAL A 453 -1.23 7.73 14.55
C VAL A 453 -2.40 8.21 13.68
N ALA A 454 -3.60 7.67 13.89
CA ALA A 454 -4.82 8.10 13.19
C ALA A 454 -5.23 9.54 13.50
N ASP A 455 -4.80 10.08 14.65
CA ASP A 455 -5.13 11.42 15.12
C ASP A 455 -4.06 12.47 14.75
N LEU A 456 -2.97 12.03 14.11
CA LEU A 456 -1.83 12.87 13.72
C LEU A 456 -1.86 13.16 12.21
N SER A 457 -1.75 14.44 11.86
CA SER A 457 -1.58 14.89 10.47
C SER A 457 -0.47 15.92 10.35
N LYS A 458 0.02 16.18 9.13
CA LYS A 458 1.00 17.25 8.87
C LYS A 458 0.49 18.66 9.21
N PHE A 459 -0.79 18.80 9.51
CA PHE A 459 -1.46 20.06 9.85
C PHE A 459 -1.94 20.15 11.30
N GLY A 460 -1.59 19.17 12.13
CA GLY A 460 -1.92 19.14 13.55
C GLY A 460 -2.66 17.88 13.98
N LEU A 461 -3.15 17.95 15.21
CA LEU A 461 -3.83 16.84 15.89
C LEU A 461 -5.34 16.99 15.77
N SER A 462 -6.03 15.87 15.53
CA SER A 462 -7.49 15.79 15.68
C SER A 462 -7.88 15.40 17.09
N GLU A 463 -9.15 15.59 17.42
CA GLU A 463 -9.71 15.15 18.69
C GLU A 463 -9.71 13.62 18.77
N PRO A 464 -9.07 13.01 19.80
CA PRO A 464 -8.97 11.57 19.89
C PRO A 464 -10.26 10.96 20.45
N ALA A 465 -10.53 9.72 20.04
CA ALA A 465 -11.63 8.92 20.59
C ALA A 465 -11.29 8.27 21.95
N VAL A 466 -10.04 8.35 22.39
CA VAL A 466 -9.51 7.63 23.56
C VAL A 466 -8.85 8.61 24.52
N TYR A 467 -9.10 8.43 25.80
CA TYR A 467 -8.48 9.20 26.89
C TYR A 467 -7.80 8.25 27.88
N LEU A 468 -6.89 8.81 28.68
CA LEU A 468 -6.18 8.10 29.74
C LEU A 468 -6.38 8.77 31.10
N ASN A 469 -6.27 7.98 32.16
CA ASN A 469 -6.41 8.48 33.53
C ASN A 469 -5.27 9.45 33.90
N LYS A 470 -5.63 10.64 34.40
CA LYS A 470 -4.66 11.70 34.72
C LYS A 470 -3.72 11.36 35.88
N LEU A 471 -4.18 10.61 36.88
CA LEU A 471 -3.37 10.27 38.06
C LEU A 471 -2.37 9.15 37.76
N GLU A 472 -2.80 8.16 36.98
CA GLU A 472 -1.97 7.02 36.58
C GLU A 472 -0.84 7.43 35.63
N PHE A 473 -1.14 8.31 34.67
CA PHE A 473 -0.19 8.75 33.63
C PHE A 473 0.34 10.18 33.86
N LYS A 474 0.45 10.59 35.13
CA LYS A 474 0.90 11.94 35.51
C LYS A 474 2.32 12.25 35.06
N ASP A 475 3.22 11.26 35.11
CA ASP A 475 4.66 11.40 34.84
C ASP A 475 5.03 11.10 33.37
N THR A 476 4.03 10.78 32.54
CA THR A 476 4.25 10.54 31.11
C THR A 476 4.66 11.82 30.39
N ILE A 477 5.47 11.72 29.35
CA ILE A 477 5.89 12.88 28.54
C ILE A 477 4.70 13.62 27.92
N ARG A 478 4.79 14.95 27.87
CA ARG A 478 3.85 15.84 27.15
C ARG A 478 4.60 16.59 26.06
N PRO A 479 4.06 16.69 24.84
CA PRO A 479 4.68 17.46 23.78
C PRO A 479 4.73 18.95 24.17
N GLN A 480 5.91 19.55 24.06
CA GLN A 480 6.11 20.98 24.31
C GLN A 480 6.06 21.75 23.00
N LYS A 481 6.07 23.09 23.08
CA LYS A 481 6.27 23.93 21.90
C LYS A 481 7.56 23.54 21.18
N ASP A 482 7.52 23.54 19.86
CA ASP A 482 8.60 23.18 18.94
C ASP A 482 9.04 21.70 18.99
N THR A 483 8.44 20.87 19.83
CA THR A 483 8.56 19.41 19.71
C THR A 483 7.96 18.97 18.38
N ILE A 484 8.65 18.11 17.64
CA ILE A 484 8.16 17.54 16.38
C ILE A 484 7.67 16.12 16.66
N LEU A 485 6.40 15.87 16.37
CA LEU A 485 5.79 14.55 16.43
C LEU A 485 6.00 13.83 15.09
N LEU A 486 6.56 12.63 15.09
CA LEU A 486 6.84 11.83 13.90
C LEU A 486 6.23 10.43 14.03
N SER A 487 5.39 10.02 13.09
CA SER A 487 4.84 8.65 13.07
C SER A 487 5.86 7.63 12.59
N LYS A 488 6.01 6.52 13.32
CA LYS A 488 6.95 5.42 13.00
C LYS A 488 6.29 4.08 12.67
N ASP A 489 5.02 3.89 13.02
CA ASP A 489 4.26 2.66 12.74
C ASP A 489 2.98 2.99 11.96
N GLY A 490 2.56 2.09 11.07
CA GLY A 490 1.35 2.28 10.26
C GLY A 490 1.58 3.30 9.15
N SER A 491 1.04 4.52 9.29
CA SER A 491 1.30 5.62 8.36
C SER A 491 2.64 6.29 8.69
N VAL A 492 3.74 5.65 8.31
CA VAL A 492 5.11 6.09 8.61
C VAL A 492 5.46 7.41 7.92
N GLY A 493 6.15 8.30 8.64
CA GLY A 493 6.76 9.51 8.06
C GLY A 493 5.87 10.77 8.02
N ILE A 494 4.79 10.80 8.82
CA ILE A 494 4.00 12.02 9.02
C ILE A 494 4.64 12.80 10.17
N ALA A 495 5.01 14.06 9.90
CA ALA A 495 5.60 14.94 10.91
C ALA A 495 4.74 16.18 11.20
N TYR A 496 4.66 16.59 12.46
CA TYR A 496 3.99 17.82 12.87
C TYR A 496 4.74 18.51 13.99
N LYS A 497 5.03 19.80 13.82
CA LYS A 497 5.64 20.66 14.85
C LYS A 497 4.55 21.23 15.75
N MET A 498 4.75 21.12 17.04
CA MET A 498 3.87 21.69 18.05
C MET A 498 3.99 23.22 18.11
N GLU A 499 2.89 23.93 17.86
CA GLU A 499 2.84 25.41 17.95
C GLU A 499 2.81 25.91 19.41
N GLU A 500 2.20 25.13 20.30
CA GLU A 500 2.02 25.44 21.71
C GLU A 500 2.05 24.16 22.55
N PRO A 501 2.44 24.22 23.84
CA PRO A 501 2.40 23.05 24.71
C PRO A 501 0.94 22.66 24.97
N ILE A 502 0.64 21.36 24.86
CA ILE A 502 -0.69 20.82 25.12
C ILE A 502 -0.61 19.63 26.08
N ASP A 503 -1.60 19.49 26.96
CA ASP A 503 -1.71 18.37 27.91
C ASP A 503 -2.32 17.15 27.20
N VAL A 504 -1.54 16.49 26.33
CA VAL A 504 -1.91 15.24 25.66
C VAL A 504 -0.82 14.19 25.78
N ILE A 505 -1.20 12.92 25.75
CA ILE A 505 -0.27 11.79 25.69
C ILE A 505 -0.32 11.21 24.27
N THR A 506 0.83 10.88 23.69
CA THR A 506 0.88 10.23 22.38
C THR A 506 1.13 8.73 22.51
N SER A 507 0.72 7.96 21.51
CA SER A 507 1.12 6.56 21.36
C SER A 507 2.63 6.43 21.18
N GLY A 508 3.20 5.30 21.60
CA GLY A 508 4.60 4.93 21.33
C GLY A 508 4.91 4.72 19.85
N ALA A 509 3.90 4.63 18.99
CA ALA A 509 4.01 4.71 17.53
C ALA A 509 4.29 6.13 17.01
N ILE A 510 4.27 7.15 17.89
CA ILE A 510 4.63 8.53 17.60
C ILE A 510 5.88 8.89 18.42
N ILE A 511 6.92 9.29 17.72
CA ILE A 511 8.19 9.73 18.28
C ILE A 511 8.16 11.23 18.50
N HIS A 512 8.75 11.68 19.60
CA HIS A 512 8.99 13.09 19.89
C HIS A 512 10.43 13.41 19.53
N LEU A 513 10.62 14.34 18.60
CA LEU A 513 11.92 14.88 18.23
C LEU A 513 12.07 16.27 18.83
N ASN A 514 13.13 16.48 19.60
CA ASN A 514 13.48 17.78 20.17
C ASN A 514 14.80 18.24 19.58
N ILE A 515 14.78 19.35 18.83
CA ILE A 515 15.97 19.87 18.14
C ILE A 515 16.98 20.37 19.16
N THR A 516 18.22 19.92 19.01
CA THR A 516 19.38 20.36 19.80
C THR A 516 20.34 21.21 18.98
N ASP A 517 20.27 21.12 17.65
CA ASP A 517 21.11 21.85 16.72
C ASP A 517 20.53 23.22 16.36
N LYS A 518 21.29 24.28 16.66
CA LYS A 518 20.88 25.68 16.41
C LYS A 518 20.92 26.08 14.94
N ASP A 519 21.58 25.29 14.09
CA ASP A 519 21.65 25.54 12.64
C ASP A 519 20.36 25.12 11.91
N VAL A 520 19.41 24.48 12.61
CA VAL A 520 18.22 23.86 12.01
C VAL A 520 16.96 24.40 12.67
N LEU A 521 16.07 25.00 11.87
CA LEU A 521 14.78 25.49 12.37
C LEU A 521 13.74 24.34 12.49
N PRO A 522 12.89 24.32 13.53
CA PRO A 522 11.84 23.31 13.70
C PRO A 522 10.86 23.19 12.54
N ASP A 523 10.43 24.34 12.01
CA ASP A 523 9.55 24.40 10.84
C ASP A 523 10.20 23.76 9.60
N TYR A 524 11.48 24.08 9.37
CA TYR A 524 12.25 23.53 8.27
C TYR A 524 12.39 22.01 8.39
N LEU A 525 12.83 21.51 9.56
CA LEU A 525 12.99 20.07 9.77
C LEU A 525 11.66 19.34 9.58
N THR A 526 10.57 19.90 10.09
CA THR A 526 9.22 19.31 9.96
C THR A 526 8.78 19.22 8.51
N LEU A 527 9.06 20.24 7.69
CA LEU A 527 8.75 20.21 6.27
C LEU A 527 9.59 19.16 5.54
N VAL A 528 10.90 19.09 5.82
CA VAL A 528 11.79 18.09 5.22
C VAL A 528 11.36 16.67 5.57
N LEU A 529 10.98 16.41 6.83
CA LEU A 529 10.47 15.11 7.26
C LEU A 529 9.21 14.68 6.49
N ASN A 530 8.35 15.61 6.08
CA ASN A 530 7.16 15.33 5.29
C ASN A 530 7.42 15.24 3.76
N SER A 531 8.62 15.63 3.31
CA SER A 531 8.98 15.69 1.89
C SER A 531 9.27 14.29 1.30
N SER A 532 9.32 14.19 -0.02
CA SER A 532 9.74 12.97 -0.73
C SER A 532 11.14 12.50 -0.33
N VAL A 533 12.03 13.43 0.03
CA VAL A 533 13.42 13.18 0.44
C VAL A 533 13.51 12.27 1.66
N VAL A 534 12.66 12.51 2.66
CA VAL A 534 12.62 11.67 3.88
C VAL A 534 11.68 10.49 3.69
N LYS A 535 10.55 10.66 3.00
CA LYS A 535 9.62 9.55 2.72
C LYS A 535 10.28 8.40 1.97
N LEU A 536 11.17 8.67 1.02
CA LEU A 536 11.92 7.62 0.32
C LEU A 536 12.94 6.91 1.22
N GLN A 537 13.56 7.62 2.16
CA GLN A 537 14.43 6.99 3.15
C GLN A 537 13.61 6.12 4.10
N ALA A 538 12.45 6.61 4.55
CA ALA A 538 11.51 5.85 5.35
C ALA A 538 10.99 4.60 4.61
N GLU A 539 10.64 4.72 3.33
CA GLU A 539 10.19 3.61 2.48
C GLU A 539 11.30 2.55 2.30
N ARG A 540 12.55 3.00 2.14
CA ARG A 540 13.70 2.10 2.06
C ARG A 540 13.95 1.37 3.38
N ASP A 541 13.94 2.11 4.49
CA ASP A 541 14.45 1.60 5.77
C ASP A 541 13.37 0.88 6.58
N ALA A 542 12.10 1.29 6.47
CA ALA A 542 10.99 0.60 7.12
C ALA A 542 10.87 -0.85 6.65
N GLY A 543 10.43 -1.73 7.54
CA GLY A 543 10.22 -3.14 7.24
C GLY A 543 8.96 -3.68 7.91
N GLY A 544 8.50 -4.82 7.43
CA GLY A 544 7.31 -5.51 7.93
C GLY A 544 6.35 -5.89 6.80
N SER A 545 5.85 -7.13 6.83
CA SER A 545 5.02 -7.67 5.73
C SER A 545 3.56 -7.21 5.76
N ILE A 546 3.08 -6.71 6.91
CA ILE A 546 1.66 -6.30 7.11
C ILE A 546 1.57 -4.87 7.63
N ILE A 547 2.38 -4.49 8.62
CA ILE A 547 2.48 -3.12 9.15
C ILE A 547 3.92 -2.67 8.98
N GLN A 548 4.11 -1.49 8.37
CA GLN A 548 5.42 -0.88 8.25
C GLN A 548 5.89 -0.38 9.61
N HIS A 549 7.09 -0.80 10.00
CA HIS A 549 7.76 -0.40 11.23
C HIS A 549 9.08 0.28 10.89
N TRP A 550 9.22 1.53 11.32
CA TRP A 550 10.46 2.28 11.20
C TRP A 550 11.15 2.36 12.55
N LYS A 551 12.31 1.70 12.70
CA LYS A 551 12.95 1.59 14.02
C LYS A 551 13.53 2.94 14.43
N PRO A 552 13.51 3.28 15.73
CA PRO A 552 14.13 4.52 16.22
C PRO A 552 15.60 4.69 15.79
N SER A 553 16.38 3.61 15.76
CA SER A 553 17.77 3.65 15.28
C SER A 553 17.87 3.99 13.79
N GLU A 554 16.94 3.51 12.96
CA GLU A 554 16.90 3.83 11.53
C GLU A 554 16.47 5.29 11.32
N ILE A 555 15.54 5.80 12.14
CA ILE A 555 15.11 7.21 12.14
C ILE A 555 16.30 8.12 12.51
N GLU A 556 17.07 7.76 13.53
CA GLU A 556 18.25 8.51 13.95
C GLU A 556 19.30 8.67 12.83
N ASP A 557 19.38 7.70 11.92
CA ASP A 557 20.33 7.66 10.81
C ASP A 557 19.83 8.33 9.52
N VAL A 558 18.58 8.81 9.50
CA VAL A 558 18.02 9.55 8.36
C VAL A 558 18.85 10.76 8.03
N ILE A 559 19.19 10.90 6.75
CA ILE A 559 20.04 11.98 6.24
C ILE A 559 19.16 13.18 5.88
N ILE A 560 19.45 14.32 6.51
CA ILE A 560 18.75 15.58 6.31
C ILE A 560 19.70 16.56 5.60
N PRO A 561 19.33 17.09 4.41
CA PRO A 561 20.07 18.19 3.82
C PRO A 561 19.88 19.46 4.66
N ILE A 562 20.93 20.26 4.81
CA ILE A 562 20.92 21.50 5.60
C ILE A 562 21.02 22.68 4.63
N LEU A 563 19.88 23.32 4.39
CA LEU A 563 19.82 24.54 3.59
C LEU A 563 20.41 25.75 4.34
N PRO A 564 20.85 26.80 3.62
CA PRO A 564 21.24 28.07 4.23
C PRO A 564 20.12 28.65 5.12
N THR A 565 20.51 29.33 6.19
CA THR A 565 19.55 29.88 7.17
C THR A 565 18.52 30.82 6.54
N SER A 566 18.89 31.59 5.49
CA SER A 566 17.96 32.44 4.74
C SER A 566 16.80 31.66 4.11
N GLU A 567 17.10 30.48 3.57
CA GLU A 567 16.11 29.60 2.94
C GLU A 567 15.21 28.97 4.00
N GLN A 568 15.80 28.50 5.11
CA GLN A 568 15.03 27.95 6.22
C GLN A 568 14.07 28.99 6.80
N VAL A 569 14.50 30.25 6.97
CA VAL A 569 13.65 31.35 7.46
C VAL A 569 12.51 31.65 6.50
N THR A 570 12.76 31.61 5.18
CA THR A 570 11.73 31.80 4.16
C THR A 570 10.65 30.71 4.26
N ILE A 571 11.08 29.45 4.37
CA ILE A 571 10.19 28.30 4.60
C ILE A 571 9.38 28.48 5.89
N SER A 572 10.05 28.79 7.01
CA SER A 572 9.41 29.02 8.31
C SER A 572 8.33 30.08 8.22
N LYS A 573 8.59 31.21 7.56
CA LYS A 573 7.61 32.30 7.41
C LYS A 573 6.37 31.85 6.66
N MET A 574 6.52 31.11 5.56
CA MET A 574 5.40 30.60 4.76
C MET A 574 4.56 29.61 5.57
N LEU A 575 5.20 28.71 6.31
CA LEU A 575 4.52 27.73 7.16
C LEU A 575 3.79 28.40 8.32
N GLN A 576 4.43 29.33 9.04
CA GLN A 576 3.80 30.06 10.15
C GLN A 576 2.57 30.86 9.67
N GLN A 577 2.66 31.51 8.51
CA GLN A 577 1.52 32.18 7.90
C GLN A 577 0.41 31.19 7.52
N SER A 578 0.76 30.04 6.93
CA SER A 578 -0.19 28.97 6.61
C SER A 578 -0.93 28.47 7.87
N PHE A 579 -0.21 28.18 8.96
CA PHE A 579 -0.80 27.72 10.21
C PHE A 579 -1.65 28.80 10.89
N THR A 580 -1.23 30.07 10.83
CA THR A 580 -2.02 31.22 11.33
C THR A 580 -3.36 31.31 10.61
N LEU A 581 -3.36 31.27 9.27
CA LEU A 581 -4.58 31.29 8.47
C LEU A 581 -5.46 30.06 8.72
N ARG A 582 -4.86 28.90 8.97
CA ARG A 582 -5.61 27.69 9.33
C ARG A 582 -6.30 27.83 10.69
N LYS A 583 -5.63 28.40 11.68
CA LYS A 583 -6.20 28.70 13.01
C LYS A 583 -7.34 29.70 12.90
N GLU A 584 -7.15 30.74 12.09
CA GLU A 584 -8.15 31.75 11.80
C GLU A 584 -9.39 31.18 11.09
N SER A 585 -9.17 30.34 10.06
CA SER A 585 -10.25 29.64 9.36
C SER A 585 -11.11 28.80 10.32
N LYS A 586 -10.46 28.04 11.22
CA LYS A 586 -11.15 27.26 12.27
C LYS A 586 -11.94 28.16 13.23
N ARG A 587 -11.34 29.28 13.67
CA ARG A 587 -11.99 30.26 14.56
C ARG A 587 -13.24 30.86 13.93
N LEU A 588 -13.15 31.36 12.71
CA LEU A 588 -14.26 31.95 11.96
C LEU A 588 -15.41 30.95 11.75
N LEU A 589 -15.07 29.69 11.47
CA LEU A 589 -16.08 28.65 11.32
C LEU A 589 -16.79 28.34 12.65
N GLN A 590 -16.03 28.27 13.75
CA GLN A 590 -16.62 28.07 15.08
C GLN A 590 -17.51 29.25 15.49
N GLU A 591 -17.12 30.49 15.16
CA GLU A 591 -17.94 31.68 15.37
C GLU A 591 -19.23 31.64 14.56
N ALA A 592 -19.16 31.23 13.29
CA ALA A 592 -20.35 31.04 12.46
C ALA A 592 -21.31 30.00 13.08
N ILE A 593 -20.79 28.89 13.61
CA ILE A 593 -21.59 27.88 14.31
C ILE A 593 -22.23 28.47 15.57
N GLN A 594 -21.45 29.21 16.37
CA GLN A 594 -21.96 29.83 17.60
C GLN A 594 -23.06 30.85 17.32
N ILE A 595 -22.92 31.66 16.27
CA ILE A 595 -23.96 32.62 15.84
C ILE A 595 -25.26 31.89 15.50
N VAL A 596 -25.18 30.76 14.78
CA VAL A 596 -26.37 29.95 14.47
C VAL A 596 -27.00 29.40 15.76
N GLU A 597 -26.19 28.83 16.66
CA GLU A 597 -26.70 28.24 17.89
C GLU A 597 -27.38 29.26 18.80
N THR A 598 -26.76 30.43 19.00
CA THR A 598 -27.33 31.51 19.80
C THR A 598 -28.61 32.07 19.16
N ALA A 599 -28.63 32.28 17.84
CA ALA A 599 -29.82 32.76 17.15
C ALA A 599 -31.02 31.79 17.24
N ILE A 600 -30.76 30.49 17.38
CA ILE A 600 -31.81 29.47 17.60
C ILE A 600 -32.23 29.39 19.07
N GLU A 601 -31.34 29.69 20.02
CA GLU A 601 -31.68 29.69 21.45
C GLU A 601 -32.49 30.94 21.87
N GLU A 602 -32.27 32.07 21.19
CA GLU A 602 -32.92 33.35 21.49
C GLU A 602 -34.31 33.51 20.84
N ASN A 603 -34.66 32.66 19.86
CA ASN A 603 -35.94 32.61 19.16
C ASN A 603 -36.73 31.35 19.52
#